data_AF-A0A9X2JJ96-F1
#
_entry.id   AF-A0A9X2JJ96-F1
#
_cell.length_a   1.000
_cell.length_b   1.000
_cell.length_c   1.000
_cell.angle_alpha   90.00
_cell.angle_beta   90.00
_cell.angle_gamma   90.00
#
_symmetry.space_group_name_H-M   'P 1'
#
loop_
_entity.id
_entity.type
_entity.pdbx_description
1 polymer ?
#
loop_
_entity_poly.entity_id
_entity_poly.type
_entity_poly.pdbx_seq_one_letter_code
_entity_poly.pdbx_strand_id
1 'polypeptide(L)'
;MLILSRRAEQQILFPHLGIRINVLQVKGQLVKLGVEAPRSIQVVRQELVEADARELGEKPSRQALDHQLRNELNLLNLKIQSLQVRINRGEALELDAALQQLLTQYSELDHSLQDNVGMAATPDKDSPIRLMVVEDSPNERQLMAYLLASHGFDVQVATDGLVALESLRSADRLPDFVLMDVEMPGVNGLETLLSLRTDDRLKHLKVFAVTGLARNPQNEPLGHGWDGWFRKPLDVPSLVAHLGAEFQETLQPASV
;
A
#
# COMPACT_ATOMS: atom_id res chain seq x y z
N MET A 1 42.24 -14.49 0.50
CA MET A 1 42.71 -13.33 1.31
C MET A 1 43.95 -12.77 0.65
N LEU A 2 43.92 -11.52 0.19
CA LEU A 2 45.12 -10.86 -0.32
C LEU A 2 45.90 -10.30 0.87
N ILE A 3 47.16 -10.70 1.02
CA ILE A 3 48.03 -10.23 2.11
C ILE A 3 48.92 -9.12 1.54
N LEU A 4 48.78 -7.91 2.06
CA LEU A 4 49.56 -6.74 1.61
C LEU A 4 50.34 -6.17 2.79
N SER A 5 51.66 -6.14 2.67
CA SER A 5 52.53 -5.41 3.61
C SER A 5 52.65 -3.96 3.15
N ARG A 6 52.33 -3.01 4.04
CA ARG A 6 52.35 -1.56 3.77
C ARG A 6 53.06 -0.79 4.89
N ARG A 7 53.85 0.21 4.50
CA ARG A 7 54.49 1.18 5.41
C ARG A 7 53.53 2.32 5.72
N ALA A 8 53.84 3.13 6.73
CA ALA A 8 53.12 4.39 6.98
C ALA A 8 53.11 5.25 5.71
N GLU A 9 52.02 5.99 5.50
CA GLU A 9 51.71 6.81 4.32
C GLU A 9 51.42 6.04 3.02
N GLN A 10 51.41 4.70 3.04
CA GLN A 10 51.00 3.91 1.88
C GLN A 10 49.50 3.62 1.89
N GLN A 11 48.95 3.52 0.67
CA GLN A 11 47.50 3.37 0.46
C GLN A 11 47.13 2.00 -0.14
N ILE A 12 45.91 1.56 0.14
CA ILE A 12 45.24 0.43 -0.50
C ILE A 12 43.98 0.97 -1.17
N LEU A 13 43.82 0.69 -2.45
CA LEU A 13 42.75 1.24 -3.28
C LEU A 13 41.75 0.16 -3.68
N PHE A 14 40.46 0.49 -3.60
CA PHE A 14 39.37 -0.31 -4.14
C PHE A 14 38.73 0.50 -5.27
N PRO A 15 39.30 0.48 -6.48
CA PRO A 15 38.97 1.43 -7.54
C PRO A 15 37.49 1.41 -7.94
N HIS A 16 36.86 0.23 -7.93
CA HIS A 16 35.45 0.10 -8.27
C HIS A 16 34.48 0.51 -7.14
N LEU A 17 34.97 0.60 -5.90
CA LEU A 17 34.18 1.00 -4.74
C LEU A 17 34.45 2.45 -4.31
N GLY A 18 35.46 3.10 -4.89
CA GLY A 18 35.89 4.44 -4.49
C GLY A 18 36.47 4.51 -3.07
N ILE A 19 36.86 3.36 -2.48
CA ILE A 19 37.40 3.30 -1.12
C ILE A 19 38.93 3.41 -1.16
N ARG A 20 39.49 4.22 -0.24
CA ARG A 20 40.94 4.34 -0.02
C ARG A 20 41.24 4.07 1.45
N ILE A 21 42.17 3.14 1.70
CA ILE A 21 42.67 2.85 3.06
C ILE A 21 44.08 3.40 3.16
N ASN A 22 44.30 4.30 4.11
CA ASN A 22 45.56 4.96 4.41
C ASN A 22 46.18 4.34 5.66
N VAL A 23 47.45 3.93 5.60
CA VAL A 23 48.20 3.53 6.79
C VAL A 23 48.76 4.78 7.47
N LEU A 24 48.10 5.29 8.50
CA LEU A 24 48.46 6.55 9.16
C LEU A 24 49.65 6.39 10.11
N GLN A 25 49.74 5.25 10.81
CA GLN A 25 50.81 5.03 11.77
C GLN A 25 51.01 3.53 12.00
N VAL A 26 52.27 3.09 12.09
CA VAL A 26 52.63 1.73 12.49
C VAL A 26 53.46 1.82 13.76
N LYS A 27 52.98 1.25 14.87
CA LYS A 27 53.68 1.23 16.16
C LYS A 27 53.64 -0.18 16.75
N GLY A 28 54.73 -0.93 16.59
CA GLY A 28 54.79 -2.34 17.00
C GLY A 28 53.77 -3.18 16.22
N GLN A 29 52.89 -3.88 16.94
CA GLN A 29 51.80 -4.68 16.36
C GLN A 29 50.53 -3.88 16.06
N LEU A 30 50.48 -2.59 16.44
CA LEU A 30 49.30 -1.75 16.24
C LEU A 30 49.46 -0.87 15.00
N VAL A 31 48.47 -0.92 14.11
CA VAL A 31 48.42 -0.10 12.91
C VAL A 31 47.20 0.82 12.99
N LYS A 32 47.40 2.13 12.85
CA LYS A 32 46.31 3.10 12.67
C LYS A 32 46.00 3.20 11.19
N LEU A 33 44.73 2.96 10.86
CA LEU A 33 44.22 3.04 9.50
C LEU A 33 43.22 4.21 9.40
N GLY A 34 43.32 4.98 8.32
CA GLY A 34 42.29 5.89 7.88
C GLY A 34 41.53 5.25 6.73
N VAL A 35 40.20 5.26 6.75
CA VAL A 35 39.37 4.72 5.67
C VAL A 35 38.56 5.87 5.09
N GLU A 36 38.78 6.18 3.82
CA GLU A 36 37.98 7.11 3.04
C GLU A 36 37.04 6.31 2.15
N ALA A 37 35.74 6.55 2.26
CA ALA A 37 34.71 5.91 1.46
C ALA A 37 33.68 6.95 0.98
N PRO A 38 33.01 6.72 -0.17
CA PRO A 38 31.88 7.54 -0.60
C PRO A 38 30.76 7.54 0.45
N ARG A 39 29.92 8.60 0.47
CA ARG A 39 28.80 8.73 1.44
C ARG A 39 27.79 7.58 1.39
N SER A 40 27.75 6.82 0.29
CA SER A 40 26.91 5.63 0.12
C SER A 40 27.47 4.37 0.81
N ILE A 41 28.72 4.39 1.27
CA ILE A 41 29.39 3.24 1.89
C ILE A 41 29.68 3.59 3.35
N GLN A 42 28.96 2.94 4.26
CA GLN A 42 29.12 3.15 5.70
C GLN A 42 30.36 2.42 6.23
N VAL A 43 31.20 3.14 6.98
CA VAL A 43 32.38 2.59 7.64
C VAL A 43 32.15 2.66 9.15
N VAL A 44 31.98 1.50 9.80
CA VAL A 44 31.76 1.37 11.25
C VAL A 44 32.83 0.49 11.88
N ARG A 45 33.08 0.70 13.17
CA ARG A 45 33.94 -0.19 13.96
C ARG A 45 33.13 -1.39 14.43
N GLN A 46 33.73 -2.59 14.44
CA GLN A 46 33.01 -3.83 14.77
C GLN A 46 32.39 -3.77 16.17
N GLU A 47 33.06 -3.17 17.15
CA GLU A 47 32.56 -3.05 18.52
C GLU A 47 31.32 -2.14 18.65
N LEU A 48 31.09 -1.24 17.69
CA LEU A 48 29.88 -0.40 17.64
C LEU A 48 28.71 -1.15 16.98
N VAL A 49 28.98 -2.24 16.26
CA VAL A 49 27.94 -3.11 15.68
C VAL A 49 27.37 -4.06 16.75
N GLU A 50 28.18 -4.44 17.74
CA GLU A 50 27.79 -5.37 18.81
C GLU A 50 27.16 -4.64 20.02
N ALA A 51 27.49 -3.36 20.25
CA ALA A 51 26.89 -2.55 21.31
C ALA A 51 25.40 -2.22 21.05
N ASP A 52 24.99 -2.12 19.78
CA ASP A 52 23.58 -1.97 19.35
C ASP A 52 22.72 -3.23 19.57
N ALA A 53 23.33 -4.37 19.97
CA ALA A 53 22.62 -5.64 20.14
C ALA A 53 22.25 -5.96 21.61
N ARG A 54 22.73 -5.19 22.60
CA ARG A 54 22.49 -5.48 24.03
C ARG A 54 21.62 -4.45 24.76
N GLU A 55 21.46 -3.26 24.20
CA GLU A 55 20.41 -2.33 24.60
C GLU A 55 19.46 -2.19 23.42
N LEU A 56 18.16 -2.20 23.68
CA LEU A 56 17.02 -2.00 22.75
C LEU A 56 16.15 -3.26 22.58
N GLY A 57 15.31 -3.49 23.60
CA GLY A 57 13.92 -3.85 23.35
C GLY A 57 13.16 -2.68 22.71
N GLU A 58 13.61 -2.24 21.52
CA GLU A 58 12.95 -1.23 20.72
C GLU A 58 12.88 -1.70 19.26
N LYS A 59 11.78 -1.29 18.63
CA LYS A 59 11.33 -1.64 17.27
C LYS A 59 12.47 -1.63 16.24
N PRO A 60 12.39 -2.50 15.20
CA PRO A 60 13.40 -2.59 14.16
C PRO A 60 13.80 -1.22 13.63
N SER A 61 15.10 -0.97 13.57
CA SER A 61 15.64 0.30 13.10
C SER A 61 15.14 0.60 11.69
N ARG A 62 14.73 1.85 11.45
CA ARG A 62 14.20 2.31 10.15
C ARG A 62 15.09 1.91 8.96
N GLN A 63 16.42 1.82 9.16
CA GLN A 63 17.37 1.43 8.12
C GLN A 63 17.30 -0.07 7.75
N ALA A 64 17.02 -0.96 8.70
CA ALA A 64 16.85 -2.39 8.43
C ALA A 64 15.52 -2.68 7.70
N LEU A 65 14.45 -1.99 8.13
CA LEU A 65 13.15 -1.97 7.46
C LEU A 65 13.24 -1.46 6.01
N ASP A 66 13.97 -0.36 5.78
CA ASP A 66 14.18 0.21 4.45
C ASP A 66 14.96 -0.75 3.53
N HIS A 67 15.95 -1.47 4.06
CA HIS A 67 16.73 -2.43 3.29
C HIS A 67 15.89 -3.68 2.93
N GLN A 68 15.10 -4.19 3.88
CA GLN A 68 14.23 -5.33 3.67
C GLN A 68 13.13 -5.00 2.65
N LEU A 69 12.48 -3.84 2.78
CA LEU A 69 11.46 -3.38 1.85
C LEU A 69 12.01 -3.19 0.43
N ARG A 70 13.22 -2.62 0.28
CA ARG A 70 13.87 -2.49 -1.02
C ARG A 70 14.15 -3.83 -1.69
N ASN A 71 14.55 -4.84 -0.92
CA ASN A 71 14.81 -6.17 -1.45
C ASN A 71 13.51 -6.85 -1.91
N GLU A 72 12.44 -6.73 -1.14
CA GLU A 72 11.12 -7.25 -1.52
C GLU A 72 10.56 -6.56 -2.77
N LEU A 73 10.65 -5.23 -2.85
CA LEU A 73 10.26 -4.48 -4.04
C LEU A 73 11.06 -4.88 -5.27
N ASN A 74 12.37 -5.13 -5.11
CA ASN A 74 13.21 -5.61 -6.20
C ASN A 74 12.80 -7.02 -6.67
N LEU A 75 12.47 -7.92 -5.74
CA LEU A 75 11.97 -9.26 -6.04
C LEU A 75 10.62 -9.22 -6.79
N LEU A 76 9.69 -8.40 -6.33
CA LEU A 76 8.41 -8.14 -7.01
C LEU A 76 8.62 -7.63 -8.44
N ASN A 77 9.52 -6.66 -8.63
CA ASN A 77 9.81 -6.11 -9.95
C ASN A 77 10.39 -7.16 -10.91
N LEU A 78 11.31 -8.01 -10.44
CA LEU A 78 11.87 -9.09 -11.25
C LEU A 78 10.81 -10.13 -11.65
N LYS A 79 9.86 -10.43 -10.76
CA LYS A 79 8.73 -11.33 -11.04
C LYS A 79 7.72 -10.73 -12.03
N ILE A 80 7.45 -9.42 -11.95
CA ILE A 80 6.63 -8.72 -12.95
C ILE A 80 7.29 -8.78 -14.33
N GLN A 81 8.61 -8.53 -14.41
CA GLN A 81 9.36 -8.63 -15.65
C GLN A 81 9.36 -10.05 -16.21
N SER A 82 9.49 -11.07 -15.35
CA SER A 82 9.43 -12.46 -15.81
C SER A 82 8.04 -12.80 -16.37
N LEU A 83 6.95 -12.37 -15.70
CA LEU A 83 5.59 -12.51 -16.24
C LEU A 83 5.43 -11.82 -17.59
N GLN A 84 5.90 -10.58 -17.74
CA GLN A 84 5.83 -9.85 -19.02
C GLN A 84 6.52 -10.61 -20.16
N VAL A 85 7.70 -11.20 -19.88
CA VAL A 85 8.42 -12.03 -20.86
C VAL A 85 7.59 -13.26 -21.26
N ARG A 86 6.90 -13.90 -20.30
CA ARG A 86 6.06 -15.08 -20.56
C ARG A 86 4.80 -14.74 -21.35
N ILE A 87 4.15 -13.62 -21.05
CA ILE A 87 3.02 -13.07 -21.83
C ILE A 87 3.44 -12.86 -23.28
N ASN A 88 4.59 -12.18 -23.50
CA ASN A 88 5.10 -11.91 -24.83
C ASN A 88 5.49 -13.17 -25.62
N ARG A 89 5.74 -14.29 -24.92
CA ARG A 89 6.02 -15.60 -25.51
C ARG A 89 4.78 -16.47 -25.70
N GLY A 90 3.61 -16.01 -25.26
CA GLY A 90 2.36 -16.76 -25.35
C GLY A 90 2.26 -17.95 -24.37
N GLU A 91 3.05 -17.94 -23.29
CA GLU A 91 3.09 -19.03 -22.29
C GLU A 91 1.91 -18.93 -21.30
N ALA A 92 0.67 -19.05 -21.80
CA ALA A 92 -0.58 -18.83 -21.06
C ALA A 92 -0.83 -19.82 -19.91
N LEU A 93 -0.31 -21.05 -19.99
CA LEU A 93 -0.68 -22.14 -19.06
C LEU A 93 -0.18 -21.96 -17.62
N GLU A 94 0.77 -21.06 -17.37
CA GLU A 94 1.30 -20.79 -16.02
C GLU A 94 1.14 -19.33 -15.58
N LEU A 95 0.43 -18.53 -16.38
CA LEU A 95 0.25 -17.09 -16.14
C LEU A 95 -0.61 -16.83 -14.92
N ASP A 96 -1.70 -17.60 -14.76
CA ASP A 96 -2.59 -17.48 -13.61
C ASP A 96 -1.87 -17.83 -12.30
N ALA A 97 -1.11 -18.93 -12.28
CA ALA A 97 -0.39 -19.36 -11.07
C ALA A 97 0.71 -18.34 -10.68
N ALA A 98 1.46 -17.82 -11.65
CA ALA A 98 2.51 -16.85 -11.38
C ALA A 98 1.95 -15.46 -11.00
N LEU A 99 0.81 -15.06 -11.57
CA LEU A 99 0.08 -13.86 -11.15
C LEU A 99 -0.47 -14.00 -9.74
N GLN A 100 -1.07 -15.15 -9.40
CA GLN A 100 -1.54 -15.43 -8.04
C GLN A 100 -0.39 -15.37 -7.03
N GLN A 101 0.77 -15.97 -7.32
CA GLN A 101 1.94 -15.86 -6.44
C GLN A 101 2.44 -14.42 -6.25
N LEU A 102 2.36 -13.60 -7.29
CA LEU A 102 2.71 -12.17 -7.20
C LEU A 102 1.71 -11.40 -6.34
N LEU A 103 0.42 -11.64 -6.53
CA LEU A 103 -0.65 -11.01 -5.75
C LEU A 103 -0.57 -11.40 -4.27
N THR A 104 -0.31 -12.67 -3.96
CA THR A 104 -0.11 -13.13 -2.58
C THR A 104 1.09 -12.46 -1.93
N GLN A 105 2.24 -12.38 -2.62
CA GLN A 105 3.40 -11.69 -2.05
C GLN A 105 3.20 -10.19 -1.89
N TYR A 106 2.48 -9.56 -2.82
CA TYR A 106 2.09 -8.17 -2.70
C TYR A 106 1.17 -7.97 -1.48
N SER A 107 0.18 -8.85 -1.28
CA SER A 107 -0.69 -8.77 -0.10
C SER A 107 0.07 -9.04 1.19
N GLU A 108 1.02 -9.99 1.21
CA GLU A 108 1.89 -10.23 2.38
C GLU A 108 2.74 -9.01 2.72
N LEU A 109 3.27 -8.33 1.70
CA LEU A 109 4.04 -7.10 1.88
C LEU A 109 3.14 -5.97 2.39
N ASP A 110 1.97 -5.79 1.79
CA ASP A 110 1.01 -4.76 2.22
C ASP A 110 0.49 -5.05 3.64
N HIS A 111 0.22 -6.30 3.97
CA HIS A 111 -0.24 -6.73 5.28
C HIS A 111 0.87 -6.60 6.35
N SER A 112 2.15 -6.83 5.99
CA SER A 112 3.28 -6.54 6.87
C SER A 112 3.44 -5.05 7.20
N LEU A 113 2.88 -4.19 6.34
CA LEU A 113 2.79 -2.74 6.54
C LEU A 113 1.48 -2.33 7.22
N GLN A 114 0.49 -3.22 7.30
CA GLN A 114 -0.88 -2.96 7.72
C GLN A 114 -1.40 -4.14 8.56
N ASP A 115 -1.18 -4.13 9.87
CA ASP A 115 -1.81 -5.13 10.75
C ASP A 115 -3.35 -5.05 10.69
N ASN A 116 -3.95 -6.25 10.57
CA ASN A 116 -5.36 -6.66 10.54
C ASN A 116 -6.21 -6.30 9.31
N VAL A 117 -6.76 -7.32 8.64
CA VAL A 117 -8.22 -7.63 8.57
C VAL A 117 -8.42 -9.07 8.06
N GLY A 118 -9.31 -9.80 8.73
CA GLY A 118 -9.67 -11.18 8.45
C GLY A 118 -10.70 -11.35 7.33
N MET A 119 -10.64 -12.52 6.69
CA MET A 119 -11.35 -12.90 5.48
C MET A 119 -12.74 -13.50 5.82
N ALA A 120 -13.84 -12.99 5.24
CA ALA A 120 -15.15 -13.65 5.27
C ALA A 120 -16.12 -13.21 4.16
N ALA A 121 -16.83 -14.20 3.58
CA ALA A 121 -18.06 -14.18 2.77
C ALA A 121 -18.25 -13.13 1.64
N THR A 122 -18.36 -13.65 0.41
CA THR A 122 -18.85 -12.92 -0.78
C THR A 122 -20.38 -12.74 -0.74
N PRO A 123 -20.93 -11.64 -1.28
CA PRO A 123 -22.38 -11.42 -1.35
C PRO A 123 -23.08 -12.44 -2.28
N ASP A 124 -24.30 -12.81 -1.91
CA ASP A 124 -25.12 -13.81 -2.61
C ASP A 124 -25.70 -13.27 -3.93
N LYS A 125 -25.84 -14.15 -4.94
CA LYS A 125 -26.09 -13.77 -6.35
C LYS A 125 -27.53 -13.34 -6.67
N ASP A 126 -28.47 -13.52 -5.76
CA ASP A 126 -29.91 -13.37 -6.07
C ASP A 126 -30.39 -11.90 -6.03
N SER A 127 -29.58 -10.94 -5.57
CA SER A 127 -29.77 -9.51 -5.78
C SER A 127 -28.43 -8.76 -5.66
N PRO A 128 -27.86 -8.25 -6.76
CA PRO A 128 -26.55 -7.58 -6.70
C PRO A 128 -26.63 -6.29 -5.87
N ILE A 129 -25.69 -6.14 -4.94
CA ILE A 129 -25.53 -4.92 -4.15
C ILE A 129 -25.15 -3.78 -5.10
N ARG A 130 -25.89 -2.67 -5.06
CA ARG A 130 -25.66 -1.51 -5.92
C ARG A 130 -24.67 -0.57 -5.28
N LEU A 131 -23.64 -0.21 -6.04
CA LEU A 131 -22.49 0.53 -5.55
C LEU A 131 -22.20 1.69 -6.49
N MET A 132 -21.99 2.89 -5.96
CA MET A 132 -21.46 3.99 -6.74
C MET A 132 -19.98 4.21 -6.40
N VAL A 133 -19.12 4.28 -7.41
CA VAL A 133 -17.70 4.62 -7.27
C VAL A 133 -17.47 6.04 -7.79
N VAL A 134 -16.91 6.91 -6.95
CA VAL A 134 -16.56 8.30 -7.26
C VAL A 134 -15.04 8.43 -7.23
N GLU A 135 -14.43 8.63 -8.41
CA GLU A 135 -12.98 8.62 -8.60
C GLU A 135 -12.64 9.46 -9.85
N ASP A 136 -11.70 10.40 -9.75
CA ASP A 136 -11.38 11.31 -10.86
C ASP A 136 -10.47 10.65 -11.90
N SER A 137 -9.55 9.79 -11.46
CA SER A 137 -8.66 9.05 -12.35
C SER A 137 -9.43 8.05 -13.21
N PRO A 138 -9.49 8.22 -14.55
CA PRO A 138 -10.24 7.32 -15.42
C PRO A 138 -9.80 5.86 -15.33
N ASN A 139 -8.49 5.64 -15.14
CA ASN A 139 -7.92 4.31 -15.06
C ASN A 139 -8.29 3.64 -13.73
N GLU A 140 -8.17 4.34 -12.60
CA GLU A 140 -8.53 3.80 -11.28
C GLU A 140 -10.03 3.53 -11.20
N ARG A 141 -10.85 4.47 -11.70
CA ARG A 141 -12.32 4.32 -11.75
C ARG A 141 -12.75 3.09 -12.54
N GLN A 142 -12.19 2.89 -13.74
CA GLN A 142 -12.50 1.72 -14.57
C GLN A 142 -12.04 0.41 -13.95
N LEU A 143 -10.84 0.40 -13.35
CA LEU A 143 -10.31 -0.78 -12.68
C LEU A 143 -11.16 -1.17 -11.46
N MET A 144 -11.50 -0.20 -10.60
CA MET A 144 -12.38 -0.43 -9.46
C MET A 144 -13.74 -0.96 -9.89
N ALA A 145 -14.36 -0.34 -10.90
CA ALA A 145 -15.65 -0.79 -11.41
C ALA A 145 -15.59 -2.22 -11.95
N TYR A 146 -14.54 -2.57 -12.71
CA TYR A 146 -14.33 -3.92 -13.21
C TYR A 146 -14.15 -4.94 -12.08
N LEU A 147 -13.29 -4.63 -11.10
CA LEU A 147 -13.02 -5.54 -9.98
C LEU A 147 -14.27 -5.75 -9.14
N LEU A 148 -15.01 -4.70 -8.80
CA LEU A 148 -16.21 -4.79 -7.98
C LEU A 148 -17.36 -5.49 -8.73
N ALA A 149 -17.54 -5.20 -10.02
CA ALA A 149 -18.53 -5.92 -10.84
C ALA A 149 -18.22 -7.42 -10.95
N SER A 150 -16.94 -7.80 -11.07
CA SER A 150 -16.56 -9.22 -11.10
C SER A 150 -16.84 -9.97 -9.78
N HIS A 151 -17.02 -9.23 -8.68
CA HIS A 151 -17.43 -9.76 -7.37
C HIS A 151 -18.95 -9.68 -7.12
N GLY A 152 -19.76 -9.38 -8.15
CA GLY A 152 -21.22 -9.44 -8.08
C GLY A 152 -21.92 -8.14 -7.67
N PHE A 153 -21.20 -7.02 -7.61
CA PHE A 153 -21.81 -5.70 -7.41
C PHE A 153 -22.37 -5.14 -8.72
N ASP A 154 -23.46 -4.38 -8.63
CA ASP A 154 -23.95 -3.53 -9.71
C ASP A 154 -23.36 -2.13 -9.54
N VAL A 155 -22.34 -1.82 -10.36
CA VAL A 155 -21.48 -0.66 -10.14
C VAL A 155 -21.82 0.48 -11.08
N GLN A 156 -22.18 1.63 -10.51
CA GLN A 156 -22.27 2.91 -11.19
C GLN A 156 -21.00 3.73 -10.92
N VAL A 157 -20.59 4.56 -11.86
CA VAL A 157 -19.36 5.35 -11.74
C VAL A 157 -19.64 6.83 -11.94
N ALA A 158 -18.94 7.67 -11.16
CA ALA A 158 -18.92 9.12 -11.29
C ALA A 158 -17.47 9.61 -11.36
N THR A 159 -17.25 10.66 -12.14
CA THR A 159 -15.92 11.26 -12.35
C THR A 159 -15.50 12.21 -11.26
N ASP A 160 -16.46 12.70 -10.48
CA ASP A 160 -16.24 13.69 -9.43
C ASP A 160 -17.50 13.76 -8.55
N GLY A 161 -17.42 14.55 -7.49
CA GLY A 161 -18.50 14.74 -6.54
C GLY A 161 -19.76 15.40 -7.13
N LEU A 162 -19.63 16.29 -8.11
CA LEU A 162 -20.78 16.96 -8.72
C LEU A 162 -21.59 15.98 -9.58
N VAL A 163 -20.89 15.21 -10.42
CA VAL A 163 -21.51 14.16 -11.24
C VAL A 163 -22.16 13.09 -10.36
N ALA A 164 -21.51 12.74 -9.23
CA ALA A 164 -22.09 11.83 -8.25
C ALA A 164 -23.39 12.40 -7.65
N LEU A 165 -23.38 13.65 -7.19
CA LEU A 165 -24.56 14.30 -6.61
C LEU A 165 -25.72 14.42 -7.61
N GLU A 166 -25.44 14.81 -8.85
CA GLU A 166 -26.47 14.88 -9.90
C GLU A 166 -27.08 13.50 -10.20
N SER A 167 -26.23 12.48 -10.31
CA SER A 167 -26.68 11.10 -10.54
C SER A 167 -27.52 10.58 -9.37
N LEU A 168 -27.09 10.82 -8.12
CA LEU A 168 -27.80 10.40 -6.92
C LEU A 168 -29.15 11.11 -6.74
N ARG A 169 -29.25 12.39 -7.11
CA ARG A 169 -30.50 13.16 -7.05
C ARG A 169 -31.49 12.74 -8.12
N SER A 170 -31.01 12.41 -9.31
CA SER A 170 -31.84 12.01 -10.45
C SER A 170 -32.19 10.53 -10.50
N ALA A 171 -31.49 9.67 -9.74
CA ALA A 171 -31.74 8.24 -9.73
C ALA A 171 -33.14 7.89 -9.18
N ASP A 172 -33.84 6.96 -9.84
CA ASP A 172 -35.10 6.40 -9.33
C ASP A 172 -34.87 5.53 -8.09
N ARG A 173 -33.71 4.86 -8.02
CA ARG A 173 -33.32 3.99 -6.91
C ARG A 173 -31.87 4.28 -6.53
N LEU A 174 -31.65 4.71 -5.29
CA LEU A 174 -30.31 5.00 -4.76
C LEU A 174 -29.44 3.74 -4.72
N PRO A 175 -28.11 3.86 -4.87
CA PRO A 175 -27.20 2.75 -4.57
C PRO A 175 -27.29 2.40 -3.08
N ASP A 176 -26.87 1.19 -2.74
CA ASP A 176 -26.83 0.72 -1.36
C ASP A 176 -25.60 1.31 -0.64
N PHE A 177 -24.49 1.51 -1.37
CA PHE A 177 -23.26 2.12 -0.87
C PHE A 177 -22.63 3.09 -1.89
N VAL A 178 -21.85 4.05 -1.39
CA VAL A 178 -20.96 4.91 -2.18
C VAL A 178 -19.53 4.71 -1.72
N LEU A 179 -18.61 4.41 -2.64
CA LEU A 179 -17.17 4.49 -2.44
C LEU A 179 -16.67 5.77 -3.09
N MET A 180 -16.03 6.64 -2.32
CA MET A 180 -15.61 7.95 -2.79
C MET A 180 -14.15 8.22 -2.46
N ASP A 181 -13.36 8.58 -3.48
CA ASP A 181 -12.02 9.08 -3.26
C ASP A 181 -12.07 10.40 -2.47
N VAL A 182 -11.21 10.49 -1.46
CA VAL A 182 -11.02 11.68 -0.66
C VAL A 182 -10.16 12.69 -1.42
N GLU A 183 -9.17 12.23 -2.18
CA GLU A 183 -8.13 13.07 -2.78
C GLU A 183 -8.46 13.44 -4.23
N MET A 184 -9.59 14.10 -4.46
CA MET A 184 -9.97 14.59 -5.81
C MET A 184 -9.57 16.07 -6.04
N PRO A 185 -9.09 16.43 -7.24
CA PRO A 185 -8.87 17.82 -7.63
C PRO A 185 -10.20 18.55 -7.89
N GLY A 186 -10.40 19.71 -7.28
CA GLY A 186 -11.64 20.50 -7.41
C GLY A 186 -12.56 20.34 -6.21
N VAL A 187 -13.76 19.77 -6.42
CA VAL A 187 -14.69 19.47 -5.32
C VAL A 187 -14.18 18.25 -4.57
N ASN A 188 -13.80 18.44 -3.32
CA ASN A 188 -13.22 17.39 -2.50
C ASN A 188 -14.30 16.35 -2.12
N GLY A 189 -13.91 15.08 -1.94
CA GLY A 189 -14.80 14.04 -1.41
C GLY A 189 -15.49 14.46 -0.11
N LEU A 190 -14.81 15.21 0.76
CA LEU A 190 -15.41 15.74 1.98
C LEU A 190 -16.56 16.74 1.72
N GLU A 191 -16.39 17.66 0.76
CA GLU A 191 -17.43 18.63 0.40
C GLU A 191 -18.65 17.94 -0.21
N THR A 192 -18.39 16.90 -0.99
CA THR A 192 -19.42 16.02 -1.56
C THR A 192 -20.19 15.31 -0.46
N LEU A 193 -19.49 14.73 0.53
CA LEU A 193 -20.12 14.10 1.69
C LEU A 193 -21.02 15.08 2.44
N LEU A 194 -20.53 16.27 2.76
CA LEU A 194 -21.33 17.28 3.47
C LEU A 194 -22.59 17.66 2.67
N SER A 195 -22.48 17.74 1.35
CA SER A 195 -23.61 17.97 0.46
C SER A 195 -24.61 16.80 0.48
N LEU A 196 -24.14 15.55 0.54
CA LEU A 196 -25.02 14.38 0.72
C LEU A 196 -25.74 14.40 2.08
N ARG A 197 -25.05 14.80 3.16
CA ARG A 197 -25.61 14.84 4.52
C ARG A 197 -26.65 15.95 4.73
N THR A 198 -26.61 17.00 3.91
CA THR A 198 -27.59 18.10 3.93
C THR A 198 -28.82 17.84 3.06
N ASP A 199 -28.78 16.82 2.20
CA ASP A 199 -29.90 16.42 1.34
C ASP A 199 -30.76 15.37 2.07
N ASP A 200 -32.04 15.69 2.33
CA ASP A 200 -32.95 14.82 3.09
C ASP A 200 -33.11 13.41 2.49
N ARG A 201 -32.96 13.28 1.18
CA ARG A 201 -33.07 11.99 0.48
C ARG A 201 -31.78 11.17 0.58
N LEU A 202 -30.63 11.84 0.67
CA LEU A 202 -29.30 11.22 0.57
C LEU A 202 -28.57 11.14 1.92
N LYS A 203 -29.06 11.81 2.95
CA LYS A 203 -28.37 11.90 4.25
C LYS A 203 -28.11 10.56 4.93
N HIS A 204 -28.95 9.55 4.66
CA HIS A 204 -28.82 8.20 5.20
C HIS A 204 -28.06 7.23 4.28
N LEU A 205 -27.65 7.69 3.08
CA LEU A 205 -26.86 6.87 2.17
C LEU A 205 -25.51 6.55 2.80
N LYS A 206 -25.13 5.28 2.78
CA LYS A 206 -23.85 4.83 3.34
C LYS A 206 -22.70 5.25 2.42
N VAL A 207 -21.76 6.03 2.93
CA VAL A 207 -20.63 6.58 2.17
C VAL A 207 -19.32 6.17 2.83
N PHE A 208 -18.52 5.42 2.09
CA PHE A 208 -17.20 4.95 2.47
C PHE A 208 -16.13 5.72 1.72
N ALA A 209 -15.11 6.16 2.44
CA ALA A 209 -13.98 6.84 1.85
C ALA A 209 -12.97 5.87 1.26
N VAL A 210 -12.28 6.28 0.20
CA VAL A 210 -11.08 5.64 -0.32
C VAL A 210 -9.93 6.63 -0.21
N THR A 211 -8.83 6.30 0.46
CA THR A 211 -7.75 7.26 0.74
C THR A 211 -6.35 6.64 0.73
N GLY A 212 -5.36 7.39 0.23
CA GLY A 212 -3.94 7.01 0.29
C GLY A 212 -3.25 7.33 1.63
N LEU A 213 -3.90 8.05 2.54
CA LEU A 213 -3.29 8.54 3.78
C LEU A 213 -3.02 7.41 4.79
N ALA A 214 -1.84 7.44 5.43
CA ALA A 214 -1.49 6.50 6.49
C ALA A 214 -2.22 6.83 7.81
N ARG A 215 -2.59 5.79 8.59
CA ARG A 215 -3.18 5.95 9.93
C ARG A 215 -2.31 6.89 10.77
N ASN A 216 -2.86 8.03 11.17
CA ASN A 216 -2.33 8.82 12.27
C ASN A 216 -3.18 8.51 13.52
N PRO A 217 -2.64 7.94 14.61
CA PRO A 217 -3.42 7.58 15.79
C PRO A 217 -4.12 8.77 16.49
N GLN A 218 -3.77 10.02 16.14
CA GLN A 218 -4.40 11.23 16.68
C GLN A 218 -5.52 11.82 15.81
N ASN A 219 -5.67 11.33 14.57
CA ASN A 219 -6.75 11.72 13.68
C ASN A 219 -7.56 10.46 13.35
N GLU A 220 -8.79 10.34 13.86
CA GLU A 220 -9.79 9.54 13.15
C GLU A 220 -9.76 10.02 11.70
N PRO A 221 -9.44 9.17 10.72
CA PRO A 221 -8.90 9.66 9.46
C PRO A 221 -9.85 10.64 8.75
N LEU A 222 -11.15 10.64 9.06
CA LEU A 222 -12.12 11.47 8.36
C LEU A 222 -13.32 11.99 9.19
N GLY A 223 -13.30 11.97 10.54
CA GLY A 223 -14.43 12.24 11.50
C GLY A 223 -15.53 13.29 11.17
N HIS A 224 -16.25 13.12 10.05
CA HIS A 224 -17.11 14.11 9.42
C HIS A 224 -18.40 13.51 8.82
N GLY A 225 -18.80 12.31 9.27
CA GLY A 225 -20.02 11.63 8.81
C GLY A 225 -19.81 10.57 7.72
N TRP A 226 -18.59 10.08 7.56
CA TRP A 226 -18.30 8.86 6.79
C TRP A 226 -18.73 7.62 7.57
N ASP A 227 -19.22 6.62 6.86
CA ASP A 227 -19.64 5.34 7.45
C ASP A 227 -18.45 4.37 7.61
N GLY A 228 -17.37 4.61 6.88
CA GLY A 228 -16.11 3.89 6.99
C GLY A 228 -15.08 4.38 5.99
N TRP A 229 -13.94 3.72 5.92
CA TRP A 229 -12.86 4.07 5.01
C TRP A 229 -12.06 2.84 4.58
N PHE A 230 -11.50 2.92 3.38
CA PHE A 230 -10.62 1.93 2.79
C PHE A 230 -9.35 2.60 2.30
N ARG A 231 -8.23 1.91 2.45
CA ARG A 231 -6.93 2.44 2.06
C ARG A 231 -6.65 2.14 0.59
N LYS A 232 -5.95 3.06 -0.09
CA LYS A 232 -5.23 2.78 -1.34
C LYS A 232 -3.83 2.23 -0.98
N PRO A 233 -3.38 1.09 -1.54
CA PRO A 233 -4.07 0.24 -2.53
C PRO A 233 -5.27 -0.52 -1.94
N LEU A 234 -6.37 -0.61 -2.69
CA LEU A 234 -7.59 -1.28 -2.23
C LEU A 234 -7.41 -2.80 -2.17
N ASP A 235 -7.59 -3.37 -0.98
CA ASP A 235 -7.81 -4.80 -0.81
C ASP A 235 -9.27 -5.14 -1.18
N VAL A 236 -9.48 -5.51 -2.44
CA VAL A 236 -10.81 -5.81 -2.99
C VAL A 236 -11.51 -6.95 -2.24
N PRO A 237 -10.87 -8.11 -1.96
CA PRO A 237 -11.46 -9.15 -1.12
C PRO A 237 -12.00 -8.65 0.22
N SER A 238 -11.21 -7.87 0.96
CA SER A 238 -11.63 -7.32 2.27
C SER A 238 -12.73 -6.28 2.15
N LEU A 239 -12.70 -5.44 1.11
CA LEU A 239 -13.75 -4.48 0.79
C LEU A 239 -15.09 -5.20 0.50
N VAL A 240 -15.06 -6.22 -0.35
CA VAL A 240 -16.24 -7.01 -0.72
C VAL A 240 -16.86 -7.69 0.50
N ALA A 241 -16.02 -8.28 1.35
CA ALA A 241 -16.41 -8.88 2.62
C ALA A 241 -17.12 -7.88 3.53
N HIS A 242 -16.53 -6.69 3.71
CA HIS A 242 -17.07 -5.65 4.57
C HIS A 242 -18.43 -5.13 4.08
N LEU A 243 -18.53 -4.80 2.78
CA LEU A 243 -19.79 -4.31 2.20
C LEU A 243 -20.87 -5.39 2.20
N GLY A 244 -20.49 -6.66 1.99
CA GLY A 244 -21.41 -7.79 2.10
C GLY A 244 -21.99 -7.94 3.51
N ALA A 245 -21.14 -7.84 4.54
CA ALA A 245 -21.58 -7.88 5.94
C ALA A 245 -22.49 -6.70 6.29
N GLU A 246 -22.10 -5.47 5.94
CA GLU A 246 -22.89 -4.25 6.19
C GLU A 246 -24.28 -4.32 5.52
N PHE A 247 -24.35 -4.91 4.32
CA PHE A 247 -25.62 -5.08 3.60
C PHE A 247 -26.55 -6.06 4.31
N GLN A 248 -26.02 -7.16 4.85
CA GLN A 248 -26.81 -8.13 5.61
C GLN A 248 -27.33 -7.54 6.92
N GLU A 249 -26.55 -6.71 7.61
CA GLU A 249 -27.00 -5.97 8.80
C GLU A 249 -28.11 -4.97 8.47
N THR A 250 -28.03 -4.34 7.29
CA THR A 250 -29.09 -3.41 6.83
C THR A 250 -30.39 -4.14 6.49
N LEU A 251 -30.32 -5.40 6.04
CA LEU A 251 -31.48 -6.25 5.73
C LEU A 251 -32.14 -6.89 6.97
N GLN A 252 -31.41 -7.04 8.07
CA GLN A 252 -31.95 -7.52 9.34
C GLN A 252 -32.19 -6.34 10.29
N PRO A 253 -33.40 -5.73 10.30
CA PRO A 253 -33.69 -4.73 11.32
C PRO A 253 -33.59 -5.41 12.68
N ALA A 254 -32.92 -4.74 13.63
CA ALA A 254 -32.78 -5.16 15.01
C ALA A 254 -34.11 -5.74 15.51
N SER A 255 -34.10 -7.04 15.83
CA SER A 255 -35.18 -7.61 16.61
C SER A 255 -35.08 -7.02 18.01
N VAL A 256 -36.17 -6.32 18.39
CA VAL A 256 -36.56 -5.81 19.72
C VAL A 256 -36.12 -4.38 20.05
#